data_AF-A0A485AWR5-F1
#
_entry.id   AF-A0A485AWR5-F1
#
_cell.length_a   1.000
_cell.length_b   1.000
_cell.length_c   1.000
_cell.angle_alpha   90.00
_cell.angle_beta   90.00
_cell.angle_gamma   90.00
#
_symmetry.space_group_name_H-M   'P 1'
#
loop_
_entity.id
_entity.type
_entity.pdbx_description
1 polymer ?
#
loop_
_entity_poly.entity_id
_entity_poly.type
_entity_poly.pdbx_seq_one_letter_code
_entity_poly.pdbx_strand_id
1 'polypeptide(L)'
;MPAYFFTAGAHAASWQDSLSSAASQLSSQSGSQESGALSMSSLTSLLNGGNQSLTASSMNNAAGIMSYCAKQKLASVTNTENVKNQVLDKLGLSTPEKQKEDTSYLEGLQGLLSNNSGQQLNLNTLGSSPLAEKVKTKACDLVLKQGVNFLS
;
A
#
# COMPACT_ATOMS: atom_id res chain seq x y z
N MET A 1 -39.49 -12.12 33.99
CA MET A 1 -38.49 -13.21 33.85
C MET A 1 -38.82 -14.00 32.59
N PRO A 2 -37.86 -14.57 31.83
CA PRO A 2 -36.77 -13.98 31.03
C PRO A 2 -37.00 -14.20 29.50
N ALA A 3 -36.36 -13.42 28.63
CA ALA A 3 -36.07 -13.84 27.25
C ALA A 3 -34.81 -13.12 26.72
N TYR A 4 -33.86 -13.94 26.28
CA TYR A 4 -32.48 -13.65 25.89
C TYR A 4 -32.38 -13.22 24.41
N PHE A 5 -31.51 -12.23 24.14
CA PHE A 5 -30.68 -11.89 22.96
C PHE A 5 -31.18 -12.13 21.52
N PHE A 6 -30.98 -11.15 20.64
CA PHE A 6 -30.09 -11.29 19.47
C PHE A 6 -29.64 -9.91 18.95
N THR A 7 -28.34 -9.65 19.10
CA THR A 7 -27.57 -8.64 18.36
C THR A 7 -27.37 -9.10 16.92
N ALA A 8 -27.52 -8.20 15.95
CA ALA A 8 -26.88 -8.32 14.64
C ALA A 8 -26.25 -6.97 14.30
N GLY A 9 -25.04 -6.76 14.81
CA GLY A 9 -24.18 -5.65 14.44
C GLY A 9 -23.65 -5.85 13.02
N ALA A 10 -23.51 -4.73 12.30
CA ALA A 10 -22.91 -4.67 10.98
C ALA A 10 -21.51 -5.32 10.97
N HIS A 11 -21.31 -6.27 10.06
CA HIS A 11 -20.00 -6.88 9.79
C HIS A 11 -19.11 -5.90 9.03
N ALA A 12 -18.48 -4.95 9.74
CA ALA A 12 -17.43 -4.11 9.17
C ALA A 12 -16.48 -3.56 10.25
N ALA A 13 -15.80 -4.43 11.00
CA ALA A 13 -14.68 -4.00 11.86
C ALA A 13 -13.68 -5.10 12.27
N SER A 14 -13.84 -6.37 11.88
CA SER A 14 -13.01 -7.47 12.40
C SER A 14 -11.55 -7.49 11.93
N TRP A 15 -11.17 -6.58 11.03
CA TRP A 15 -9.79 -6.47 10.57
C TRP A 15 -8.93 -5.67 11.56
N GLN A 16 -9.49 -4.68 12.28
CA GLN A 16 -8.74 -3.88 13.25
C GLN A 16 -8.29 -4.74 14.44
N ASP A 17 -9.17 -5.63 14.94
CA ASP A 17 -8.85 -6.57 16.01
C ASP A 17 -7.83 -7.64 15.57
N SER A 18 -7.96 -8.12 14.32
CA SER A 18 -6.98 -9.05 13.72
C SER A 18 -5.62 -8.39 13.51
N LEU A 19 -5.60 -7.09 13.16
CA LEU A 19 -4.39 -6.28 13.01
C LEU A 19 -3.74 -6.04 14.37
N SER A 20 -4.52 -5.65 15.39
CA SER A 20 -4.03 -5.46 16.76
C SER A 20 -3.44 -6.75 17.33
N SER A 21 -4.07 -7.89 17.08
CA SER A 21 -3.57 -9.19 17.52
C SER A 21 -2.26 -9.59 16.81
N ALA A 22 -2.16 -9.33 15.49
CA ALA A 22 -0.93 -9.55 14.73
C ALA A 22 0.19 -8.56 15.10
N ALA A 23 -0.17 -7.32 15.45
CA ALA A 23 0.75 -6.30 15.95
C ALA A 23 1.35 -6.70 17.30
N SER A 24 0.53 -7.24 18.21
CA SER A 24 0.99 -7.73 19.52
C SER A 24 1.93 -8.94 19.38
N GLN A 25 1.66 -9.86 18.45
CA GLN A 25 2.55 -11.00 18.20
C GLN A 25 3.88 -10.58 17.54
N LEU A 26 3.88 -9.62 16.62
CA LEU A 26 5.11 -9.12 15.98
C LEU A 26 5.95 -8.22 16.91
N SER A 27 5.30 -7.46 17.80
CA SER A 27 5.98 -6.69 18.85
C SER A 27 6.76 -7.58 19.82
N SER A 28 6.35 -8.84 19.96
CA SER A 28 7.01 -9.81 20.86
C SER A 28 8.23 -10.47 20.20
N GLN A 29 8.45 -10.27 18.89
CA GLN A 29 9.51 -10.89 18.09
C GLN A 29 10.56 -9.90 17.55
N SER A 30 10.44 -8.60 17.86
CA SER A 30 11.35 -7.56 17.36
C SER A 30 12.39 -7.16 18.40
N GLY A 31 13.21 -8.12 18.81
CA GLY A 31 14.46 -7.87 19.52
C GLY A 31 15.61 -8.31 18.63
N SER A 32 15.99 -7.48 17.63
CA SER A 32 17.30 -7.39 16.95
C SER A 32 17.16 -6.73 15.57
N GLN A 33 17.99 -5.71 15.32
CA GLN A 33 18.45 -5.19 14.02
C GLN A 33 17.46 -4.42 13.13
N GLU A 34 17.57 -3.09 13.23
CA GLU A 34 17.86 -2.17 12.11
C GLU A 34 17.90 -2.81 10.72
N SER A 35 16.83 -2.60 9.92
CA SER A 35 16.84 -2.57 8.45
C SER A 35 15.41 -2.30 7.94
N GLY A 36 15.06 -1.03 7.68
CA GLY A 36 14.01 -0.64 6.70
C GLY A 36 12.58 -1.18 6.85
N ALA A 37 12.22 -1.89 7.92
CA ALA A 37 10.87 -2.37 8.16
C ALA A 37 10.11 -1.32 8.99
N LEU A 38 9.06 -0.72 8.41
CA LEU A 38 8.15 0.13 9.17
C LEU A 38 7.62 -0.67 10.38
N SER A 39 7.87 -0.20 11.59
CA SER A 39 7.23 -0.76 12.78
C SER A 39 5.71 -0.73 12.59
N MET A 40 5.03 -1.80 13.00
CA MET A 40 3.58 -1.94 12.83
C MET A 40 2.80 -0.72 13.37
N SER A 41 3.34 -0.05 14.40
CA SER A 41 2.81 1.21 14.93
C SER A 41 2.87 2.36 13.93
N SER A 42 3.97 2.50 13.19
CA SER A 42 4.12 3.48 12.11
C SER A 42 3.20 3.15 10.96
N LEU A 43 3.08 1.86 10.59
CA LEU A 43 2.16 1.42 9.55
C LEU A 43 0.70 1.63 9.95
N THR A 44 0.36 1.42 11.22
CA THR A 44 -0.99 1.67 11.77
C THR A 44 -1.28 3.17 11.82
N SER A 45 -0.33 4.01 12.23
CA SER A 45 -0.45 5.47 12.13
C SER A 45 -0.53 5.96 10.68
N LEU A 46 0.14 5.30 9.74
CA LEU A 46 0.04 5.58 8.31
C LEU A 46 -1.34 5.18 7.75
N LEU A 47 -1.86 4.02 8.17
CA LEU A 47 -3.21 3.55 7.81
C LEU A 47 -4.32 4.40 8.46
N ASN A 48 -4.10 4.85 9.70
CA ASN A 48 -5.03 5.64 10.51
C ASN A 48 -4.91 7.16 10.25
N GLY A 49 -3.76 7.61 9.74
CA GLY A 49 -3.44 9.00 9.39
C GLY A 49 -3.97 9.44 8.02
N GLY A 50 -4.76 8.59 7.36
CA GLY A 50 -5.45 8.91 6.11
C GLY A 50 -4.60 8.78 4.85
N ASN A 51 -5.28 8.92 3.70
CA ASN A 51 -4.74 8.75 2.34
C ASN A 51 -3.41 9.46 2.09
N GLN A 52 -3.16 10.61 2.76
CA GLN A 52 -1.96 11.45 2.62
C GLN A 52 -0.68 10.80 3.15
N SER A 53 -0.78 9.96 4.18
CA SER A 53 0.41 9.38 4.80
C SER A 53 1.00 8.24 3.95
N LEU A 54 0.13 7.50 3.24
CA LEU A 54 0.50 6.43 2.30
C LEU A 54 0.59 6.92 0.85
N THR A 55 0.41 8.22 0.61
CA THR A 55 0.65 8.79 -0.72
C THR A 55 2.12 8.68 -1.02
N ALA A 56 2.43 8.12 -2.19
CA ALA A 56 3.81 8.11 -2.66
C ALA A 56 4.31 9.57 -2.71
N SER A 57 5.56 9.78 -2.28
CA SER A 57 6.27 11.06 -2.27
C SER A 57 6.26 11.71 -3.65
N SER A 58 6.34 10.87 -4.68
CA SER A 58 6.25 11.27 -6.08
C SER A 58 5.25 10.37 -6.80
N MET A 59 4.49 10.97 -7.72
CA MET A 59 3.61 10.25 -8.63
C MET A 59 4.39 9.24 -9.50
N ASN A 60 5.67 9.46 -9.75
CA ASN A 60 6.54 8.55 -10.48
C ASN A 60 6.75 7.25 -9.66
N ASN A 61 6.95 7.37 -8.36
CA ASN A 61 6.95 6.22 -7.44
C ASN A 61 5.58 5.55 -7.36
N ALA A 62 4.49 6.33 -7.30
CA ALA A 62 3.13 5.79 -7.31
C ALA A 62 2.87 4.94 -8.57
N ALA A 63 3.27 5.42 -9.75
CA ALA A 63 3.13 4.72 -11.02
C ALA A 63 3.96 3.41 -11.06
N GLY A 64 5.14 3.42 -10.47
CA GLY A 64 5.96 2.22 -10.28
C GLY A 64 5.26 1.20 -9.38
N ILE A 65 4.74 1.63 -8.22
CA ILE A 65 4.00 0.77 -7.29
C ILE A 65 2.73 0.23 -7.94
N MET A 66 2.02 1.04 -8.72
CA MET A 66 0.84 0.61 -9.47
C MET A 66 1.19 -0.52 -10.45
N SER A 67 2.35 -0.43 -11.10
CA SER A 67 2.88 -1.47 -11.98
C SER A 67 3.29 -2.73 -11.20
N TYR A 68 3.90 -2.58 -10.02
CA TYR A 68 4.18 -3.70 -9.10
C TYR A 68 2.89 -4.41 -8.67
N CYS A 69 1.87 -3.64 -8.27
CA CYS A 69 0.56 -4.13 -7.87
C CYS A 69 -0.18 -4.86 -8.97
N ALA A 70 -0.11 -4.35 -10.21
CA ALA A 70 -0.66 -5.01 -11.39
C ALA A 70 0.03 -6.35 -11.65
N LYS A 71 1.36 -6.40 -11.54
CA LYS A 71 2.15 -7.65 -11.67
C LYS A 71 1.77 -8.68 -10.61
N GLN A 72 1.61 -8.24 -9.36
CA GLN A 72 1.27 -9.11 -8.24
C GLN A 72 -0.21 -9.53 -8.21
N LYS A 73 -1.02 -9.16 -9.22
CA LYS A 73 -2.47 -9.45 -9.28
C LYS A 73 -3.25 -8.92 -8.06
N LEU A 74 -2.72 -7.92 -7.35
CA LEU A 74 -3.29 -7.42 -6.09
C LEU A 74 -4.44 -6.42 -6.31
N ALA A 75 -4.49 -5.78 -7.47
CA ALA A 75 -5.61 -4.93 -7.87
C ALA A 75 -6.55 -5.74 -8.78
N SER A 76 -7.87 -5.64 -8.57
CA SER A 76 -8.87 -6.22 -9.48
C SER A 76 -8.75 -5.54 -10.85
N VAL A 77 -8.12 -6.25 -11.79
CA VAL A 77 -7.72 -5.71 -13.08
C VAL A 77 -8.90 -5.75 -14.05
N THR A 78 -9.46 -4.58 -14.35
CA THR A 78 -10.10 -4.33 -15.64
C THR A 78 -9.65 -2.99 -16.25
N ASN A 79 -9.18 -2.03 -15.44
CA ASN A 79 -8.76 -0.69 -15.92
C ASN A 79 -7.36 -0.25 -15.48
N THR A 80 -6.61 -1.07 -14.75
CA THR A 80 -5.28 -0.67 -14.22
C THR A 80 -4.28 -0.34 -15.32
N GLU A 81 -4.30 -1.06 -16.45
CA GLU A 81 -3.38 -0.79 -17.57
C GLU A 81 -3.69 0.53 -18.28
N ASN A 82 -4.96 0.86 -18.49
CA ASN A 82 -5.38 2.13 -19.09
C ASN A 82 -5.02 3.32 -18.19
N VAL A 83 -5.35 3.23 -16.90
CA VAL A 83 -4.99 4.24 -15.91
C VAL A 83 -3.48 4.35 -15.78
N LYS A 84 -2.75 3.23 -15.78
CA LYS A 84 -1.28 3.23 -15.76
C LYS A 84 -0.71 3.98 -16.95
N ASN A 85 -1.13 3.66 -18.17
CA ASN A 85 -0.59 4.32 -19.35
C ASN A 85 -0.90 5.83 -19.35
N GLN A 86 -2.10 6.22 -18.92
CA GLN A 86 -2.45 7.64 -18.79
C GLN A 86 -1.64 8.34 -17.70
N VAL A 87 -1.42 7.69 -16.55
CA VAL A 87 -0.60 8.25 -15.47
C VAL A 87 0.85 8.38 -15.94
N LEU A 88 1.41 7.33 -16.56
CA LEU A 88 2.75 7.38 -17.14
C LEU A 88 2.88 8.51 -18.16
N ASP A 89 1.87 8.70 -18.99
CA ASP A 89 1.86 9.78 -19.99
C ASP A 89 1.86 11.16 -19.36
N LYS A 90 0.98 11.39 -18.38
CA LYS A 90 0.94 12.64 -17.60
C LYS A 90 2.23 12.91 -16.83
N LEU A 91 2.97 11.87 -16.45
CA LEU A 91 4.25 11.97 -15.74
C LEU A 91 5.45 12.12 -16.68
N GLY A 92 5.25 12.07 -18.01
CA GLY A 92 6.35 12.06 -18.97
C GLY A 92 7.20 10.78 -18.92
N LEU A 93 6.64 9.71 -18.35
CA LEU A 93 7.22 8.37 -18.25
C LEU A 93 6.62 7.44 -19.32
N SER A 94 6.03 7.96 -20.39
CA SER A 94 5.45 7.15 -21.48
C SER A 94 6.51 6.32 -22.21
N THR A 95 7.79 6.73 -22.14
CA THR A 95 8.90 6.02 -22.80
C THR A 95 9.74 5.20 -21.81
N PRO A 96 10.25 4.03 -22.23
CA PRO A 96 11.12 3.20 -21.40
C PRO A 96 12.44 3.88 -21.04
N GLU A 97 12.93 4.84 -21.82
CA GLU A 97 14.10 5.65 -21.49
C GLU A 97 13.82 6.52 -20.27
N LYS A 98 12.71 7.27 -20.26
CA LYS A 98 12.31 8.13 -19.14
C LYS A 98 12.03 7.32 -17.88
N GLN A 99 11.41 6.15 -18.03
CA GLN A 99 11.22 5.20 -16.93
C GLN A 99 12.53 4.72 -16.31
N LYS A 100 13.59 4.55 -17.10
CA LYS A 100 14.91 4.13 -16.59
C LYS A 100 15.70 5.28 -15.98
N GLU A 101 15.48 6.51 -16.45
CA GLU A 101 16.05 7.72 -15.84
C GLU A 101 15.42 8.01 -14.48
N ASP A 102 14.17 7.58 -14.26
CA ASP A 102 13.43 7.84 -13.03
C ASP A 102 13.63 6.77 -11.95
N THR A 103 14.52 7.08 -10.99
CA THR A 103 14.80 6.20 -9.85
C THR A 103 13.54 5.88 -9.03
N SER A 104 12.67 6.87 -8.80
CA SER A 104 11.45 6.70 -8.00
C SER A 104 10.48 5.69 -8.63
N TYR A 105 10.34 5.70 -9.94
CA TYR A 105 9.58 4.72 -10.71
C TYR A 105 10.20 3.33 -10.64
N LEU A 106 11.52 3.22 -10.78
CA LEU A 106 12.24 1.94 -10.64
C LEU A 106 12.11 1.35 -9.24
N GLU A 107 12.19 2.17 -8.20
CA GLU A 107 11.93 1.77 -6.81
C GLU A 107 10.49 1.30 -6.63
N GLY A 108 9.53 2.02 -7.22
CA GLY A 108 8.12 1.64 -7.18
C GLY A 108 7.87 0.31 -7.88
N LEU A 109 8.51 0.06 -9.03
CA LEU A 109 8.44 -1.21 -9.75
C LEU A 109 8.98 -2.39 -8.93
N GLN A 110 9.95 -2.11 -8.07
CA GLN A 110 10.49 -3.06 -7.10
C GLN A 110 9.62 -3.15 -5.85
N GLY A 111 8.47 -2.48 -5.76
CA GLY A 111 7.60 -2.54 -4.58
C GLY A 111 8.08 -1.68 -3.41
N LEU A 112 8.99 -0.72 -3.63
CA LEU A 112 9.39 0.26 -2.62
C LEU A 112 8.55 1.53 -2.76
N LEU A 113 7.60 1.71 -1.84
CA LEU A 113 6.76 2.90 -1.75
C LEU A 113 7.45 3.93 -0.87
N SER A 114 7.94 5.01 -1.45
CA SER A 114 8.48 6.15 -0.70
C SER A 114 7.33 7.08 -0.35
N ASN A 115 7.09 7.39 0.92
CA ASN A 115 6.03 8.30 1.34
C ASN A 115 6.52 9.76 1.43
N ASN A 116 5.58 10.70 1.55
CA ASN A 116 5.90 12.13 1.66
C ASN A 116 6.64 12.51 2.97
N SER A 117 6.73 11.59 3.93
CA SER A 117 7.53 11.76 5.17
C SER A 117 8.99 11.32 4.99
N GLY A 118 9.41 10.93 3.78
CA GLY A 118 10.76 10.43 3.49
C GLY A 118 10.99 8.99 3.94
N GLN A 119 9.94 8.26 4.32
CA GLN A 119 10.02 6.86 4.74
C GLN A 119 9.74 5.94 3.54
N GLN A 120 10.53 4.89 3.42
CA GLN A 120 10.37 3.90 2.37
C GLN A 120 9.72 2.63 2.94
N LEU A 121 8.55 2.28 2.42
CA LEU A 121 7.86 1.03 2.70
C LEU A 121 8.20 0.00 1.63
N ASN A 122 8.90 -1.06 2.02
CA ASN A 122 9.17 -2.16 1.12
C ASN A 122 8.03 -3.20 1.19
N LEU A 123 7.23 -3.26 0.13
CA LEU A 123 6.10 -4.19 0.02
C LEU A 123 6.55 -5.66 -0.09
N ASN A 124 7.81 -5.93 -0.46
CA ASN A 124 8.33 -7.29 -0.53
C ASN A 124 8.72 -7.82 0.85
N THR A 125 9.22 -6.96 1.74
CA THR A 125 9.65 -7.38 3.08
C THR A 125 8.50 -7.66 4.03
N LEU A 126 7.28 -7.21 3.69
CA LEU A 126 6.06 -7.51 4.45
C LEU A 126 5.72 -9.03 4.48
N GLY A 127 6.29 -9.84 3.58
CA GLY A 127 6.03 -11.28 3.49
C GLY A 127 4.68 -11.61 2.84
N SER A 128 4.21 -12.85 3.04
CA SER A 128 2.98 -13.40 2.43
C SER A 128 1.88 -13.69 3.45
N SER A 129 1.94 -13.04 4.61
CA SER A 129 0.89 -13.19 5.60
C SER A 129 -0.42 -12.57 5.08
N PRO A 130 -1.60 -13.03 5.55
CA PRO A 130 -2.88 -12.42 5.19
C PRO A 130 -2.94 -10.92 5.50
N LEU A 131 -2.16 -10.50 6.50
CA LEU A 131 -1.99 -9.09 6.88
C LEU A 131 -1.17 -8.34 5.84
N ALA A 132 -0.04 -8.91 5.43
CA ALA A 132 0.84 -8.34 4.42
C ALA A 132 0.10 -8.18 3.09
N GLU A 133 -0.66 -9.18 2.67
CA GLU A 133 -1.50 -9.08 1.48
C GLU A 133 -2.50 -7.93 1.59
N LYS A 134 -3.20 -7.78 2.73
CA LYS A 134 -4.10 -6.65 2.94
C LYS A 134 -3.38 -5.30 2.85
N VAL A 135 -2.20 -5.17 3.44
CA VAL A 135 -1.42 -3.93 3.40
C VAL A 135 -0.97 -3.63 1.97
N LYS A 136 -0.45 -4.62 1.24
CA LYS A 136 -0.05 -4.46 -0.17
C LYS A 136 -1.24 -4.05 -1.01
N THR A 137 -2.36 -4.77 -0.91
CA THR A 137 -3.59 -4.43 -1.63
C THR A 137 -4.10 -3.03 -1.29
N LYS A 138 -4.03 -2.60 -0.02
CA LYS A 138 -4.39 -1.23 0.36
C LYS A 138 -3.44 -0.19 -0.24
N ALA A 139 -2.13 -0.41 -0.18
CA ALA A 139 -1.16 0.49 -0.83
C ALA A 139 -1.45 0.61 -2.34
N CYS A 140 -1.70 -0.52 -3.00
CA CYS A 140 -2.08 -0.60 -4.41
C CYS A 140 -3.36 0.19 -4.74
N ASP A 141 -4.41 0.03 -3.93
CA ASP A 141 -5.69 0.72 -4.10
C ASP A 141 -5.53 2.23 -3.92
N LEU A 142 -4.74 2.65 -2.93
CA LEU A 142 -4.48 4.06 -2.66
C LEU A 142 -3.69 4.73 -3.79
N VAL A 143 -2.62 4.11 -4.29
CA VAL A 143 -1.86 4.66 -5.42
C VAL A 143 -2.67 4.63 -6.72
N LEU A 144 -3.52 3.61 -6.92
CA LEU A 144 -4.40 3.55 -8.07
C LEU A 144 -5.43 4.70 -8.04
N LYS A 145 -6.03 4.93 -6.88
CA LYS A 145 -6.96 6.04 -6.67
C LYS A 145 -6.28 7.41 -6.80
N GLN A 146 -5.04 7.54 -6.33
CA GLN A 146 -4.22 8.75 -6.55
C GLN A 146 -3.92 8.94 -8.03
N GLY A 147 -3.56 7.87 -8.74
CA GLY A 147 -3.37 7.87 -10.18
C GLY A 147 -4.60 8.37 -10.92
N VAL A 148 -5.78 7.79 -10.65
CA VAL A 148 -7.05 8.23 -11.26
C VAL A 148 -7.35 9.70 -10.94
N ASN A 149 -7.18 10.13 -9.69
CA ASN A 149 -7.38 11.53 -9.31
C ASN A 149 -6.39 12.48 -10.00
N PHE A 150 -5.17 12.02 -10.31
CA PHE A 150 -4.18 12.80 -11.04
C PHE A 150 -4.51 12.95 -12.53
N LEU A 151 -5.29 12.02 -13.07
CA LEU A 151 -5.81 12.09 -14.44
C LEU A 151 -7.07 12.92 -14.59
N SER A 152 -7.76 13.17 -13.47
CA SER A 152 -9.04 13.88 -13.42
C SER A 152 -8.89 15.39 -13.48
#